data_AF-A0A222WK63-F1
#
_entry.id   AF-A0A222WK63-F1
#
_cell.length_a   1.000
_cell.length_b   1.000
_cell.length_c   1.000
_cell.angle_alpha   90.00
_cell.angle_beta   90.00
_cell.angle_gamma   90.00
#
_symmetry.space_group_name_H-M   'P 1'
#
loop_
_entity.id
_entity.type
_entity.pdbx_description
1 polymer ?
#
loop_
_entity_poly.entity_id
_entity_poly.type
_entity_poly.pdbx_seq_one_letter_code
_entity_poly.pdbx_strand_id
1 'polypeptide(L)'
;MTNKAKINIIAIKDIVRMEQVWEQEEKDETGLYYFHITDVLNRKWQTIGLNVSDAIQVFENGNDDVWTRIIKPAPFNFNLTANDLINMLDIGPDDWRIRNAIQIILNTVERRNEFVNKIKNINLHDIANLLYKMKSQYLRYAQLPNEEFIKMYVANPVEALSVYFLETVDVHTFWEWRDADGTYEKAIEYKREQPDMTLIQAVERAEDEACGG
;
A
#
# COMPACT_ATOMS: atom_id res chain seq x y z
N MET A 1 7.80 -24.21 6.45
CA MET A 1 6.81 -23.20 6.08
C MET A 1 6.91 -22.99 4.57
N THR A 2 5.89 -23.35 3.83
CA THR A 2 5.89 -23.42 2.35
C THR A 2 6.04 -22.05 1.72
N ASN A 3 6.94 -21.95 0.74
CA ASN A 3 7.36 -20.75 -0.03
C ASN A 3 6.24 -20.00 -0.78
N LYS A 4 4.96 -20.36 -0.57
CA LYS A 4 3.78 -19.76 -1.22
C LYS A 4 3.51 -18.31 -0.81
N ALA A 5 4.01 -17.86 0.35
CA ALA A 5 3.76 -16.50 0.86
C ALA A 5 4.53 -15.39 0.11
N LYS A 6 5.45 -15.75 -0.80
CA LYS A 6 6.28 -14.80 -1.56
C LYS A 6 5.99 -14.78 -3.06
N ILE A 7 5.06 -15.60 -3.53
CA ILE A 7 4.73 -15.63 -4.97
C ILE A 7 4.08 -14.30 -5.33
N ASN A 8 4.60 -13.70 -6.38
CA ASN A 8 4.14 -12.48 -6.96
C ASN A 8 2.89 -12.77 -7.81
N ILE A 9 1.70 -12.49 -7.28
CA ILE A 9 0.41 -12.81 -7.93
C ILE A 9 -0.05 -11.69 -8.88
N ILE A 10 0.89 -11.01 -9.54
CA ILE A 10 0.59 -9.89 -10.43
C ILE A 10 -0.07 -10.42 -11.69
N ALA A 11 -1.29 -9.98 -11.95
CA ALA A 11 -1.96 -10.25 -13.20
C ALA A 11 -1.25 -9.55 -14.39
N ILE A 12 -1.03 -10.33 -15.45
CA ILE A 12 -0.38 -9.92 -16.69
C ILE A 12 -1.44 -9.47 -17.70
N LYS A 13 -1.31 -8.25 -18.22
CA LYS A 13 -2.16 -7.73 -19.31
C LYS A 13 -1.62 -8.11 -20.69
N ASP A 14 -0.30 -8.04 -20.84
CA ASP A 14 0.37 -8.30 -22.11
C ASP A 14 1.80 -8.81 -21.86
N ILE A 15 2.29 -9.65 -22.77
CA ILE A 15 3.65 -10.20 -22.74
C ILE A 15 4.21 -10.29 -24.16
N VAL A 16 5.37 -9.68 -24.36
CA VAL A 16 6.03 -9.62 -25.67
C VAL A 16 7.46 -10.15 -25.55
N ARG A 17 7.80 -11.12 -26.39
CA ARG A 17 9.18 -11.61 -26.54
C ARG A 17 10.01 -10.56 -27.26
N MET A 18 11.21 -10.32 -26.74
CA MET A 18 12.16 -9.34 -27.25
C MET A 18 13.37 -10.08 -27.86
N GLU A 19 14.50 -9.39 -27.90
CA GLU A 19 15.78 -9.94 -28.34
C GLU A 19 16.29 -11.05 -27.41
N GLN A 20 17.20 -11.85 -27.97
CA GLN A 20 17.89 -12.90 -27.23
C GLN A 20 18.86 -12.26 -26.23
N VAL A 21 18.98 -12.84 -25.04
CA VAL A 21 19.88 -12.34 -23.99
C VAL A 21 21.34 -12.46 -24.43
N TRP A 22 21.68 -13.53 -25.17
CA TRP A 22 23.02 -13.81 -25.67
C TRP A 22 22.94 -14.26 -27.14
N GLU A 23 23.83 -13.76 -28.00
CA GLU A 23 24.00 -14.30 -29.35
C GLU A 23 24.61 -15.71 -29.27
N GLN A 24 23.95 -16.71 -29.87
CA GLN A 24 24.46 -18.07 -29.97
C GLN A 24 25.04 -18.31 -31.38
N GLU A 25 26.20 -18.97 -31.45
CA GLU A 25 26.85 -19.35 -32.71
C GLU A 25 26.09 -20.47 -33.47
N GLU A 26 25.29 -21.27 -32.77
CA GLU A 26 24.45 -22.32 -33.35
C GLU A 26 22.96 -22.04 -33.14
N LYS A 27 22.17 -22.21 -34.21
CA LYS A 27 20.71 -22.05 -34.21
C LYS A 27 20.02 -23.23 -33.53
N ASP A 28 20.18 -23.36 -32.21
CA ASP A 28 19.31 -24.22 -31.43
C ASP A 28 18.08 -23.43 -30.95
N GLU A 29 16.91 -24.07 -30.96
CA GLU A 29 15.61 -23.49 -30.56
C GLU A 29 15.51 -23.16 -29.05
N THR A 30 16.61 -23.29 -28.29
CA THR A 30 16.67 -23.16 -26.83
C THR A 30 17.36 -21.87 -26.36
N GLY A 31 17.21 -20.78 -27.09
CA GLY A 31 17.75 -19.47 -26.68
C GLY A 31 17.04 -18.90 -25.44
N LEU A 32 17.77 -18.18 -24.59
CA LEU A 32 17.19 -17.38 -23.51
C LEU A 32 16.83 -16.00 -24.06
N TYR A 33 15.60 -15.53 -23.85
CA TYR A 33 15.11 -14.26 -24.39
C TYR A 33 14.69 -13.29 -23.28
N TYR A 34 14.81 -12.00 -23.55
CA TYR A 34 14.12 -11.00 -22.76
C TYR A 34 12.63 -10.99 -23.10
N PHE A 35 11.81 -10.73 -22.10
CA PHE A 35 10.38 -10.52 -22.24
C PHE A 35 9.98 -9.21 -21.59
N HIS A 36 9.13 -8.46 -22.28
CA HIS A 36 8.47 -7.30 -21.72
C HIS A 36 7.05 -7.68 -21.29
N ILE A 37 6.74 -7.44 -20.01
CA ILE A 37 5.43 -7.69 -19.43
C ILE A 37 4.78 -6.34 -19.10
N THR A 38 3.52 -6.18 -19.48
CA THR A 38 2.67 -5.10 -18.95
C THR A 38 1.74 -5.70 -17.91
N ASP A 39 1.77 -5.17 -16.69
CA ASP A 39 0.93 -5.66 -15.61
C ASP A 39 -0.40 -4.91 -15.46
N VAL A 40 -1.26 -5.38 -14.56
CA VAL A 40 -2.55 -4.73 -14.25
C VAL A 40 -2.43 -3.29 -13.77
N LEU A 41 -1.31 -2.91 -13.13
CA LEU A 41 -1.02 -1.53 -12.71
C LEU A 41 -0.48 -0.66 -13.85
N ASN A 42 -0.40 -1.19 -15.08
CA ASN A 42 0.17 -0.55 -16.27
C ASN A 42 1.67 -0.21 -16.14
N ARG A 43 2.41 -0.98 -15.33
CA ARG A 43 3.87 -0.94 -15.27
C ARG A 43 4.44 -1.83 -16.37
N LYS A 44 5.56 -1.42 -16.95
CA LYS A 44 6.32 -2.26 -17.88
C LYS A 44 7.47 -2.91 -17.13
N TRP A 45 7.52 -4.23 -17.20
CA TRP A 45 8.53 -5.09 -16.62
C TRP A 45 9.41 -5.68 -17.71
N GLN A 46 10.65 -5.96 -17.34
CA GLN A 46 11.54 -6.86 -18.06
C GLN A 46 11.69 -8.14 -17.22
N THR A 47 11.65 -9.29 -17.87
CA THR A 47 12.00 -10.60 -17.32
C THR A 47 12.74 -11.42 -18.38
N ILE A 48 13.18 -12.63 -18.04
CA ILE A 48 13.83 -13.57 -18.95
C ILE A 48 13.08 -14.89 -19.00
N GLY A 49 13.23 -15.63 -20.11
CA GLY A 49 12.77 -17.01 -20.19
C GLY A 49 13.16 -17.66 -21.52
N LEU A 50 13.07 -18.99 -21.59
CA LEU A 50 13.22 -19.75 -22.82
C LEU A 50 11.98 -19.62 -23.73
N ASN A 51 10.81 -19.47 -23.10
CA ASN A 51 9.53 -19.27 -23.75
C ASN A 51 8.61 -18.44 -22.83
N VAL A 52 7.39 -18.15 -23.28
CA VAL A 52 6.42 -17.35 -22.53
C VAL A 52 6.09 -17.97 -21.16
N SER A 53 5.95 -19.30 -21.08
CA SER A 53 5.62 -19.98 -19.82
C SER A 53 6.74 -19.86 -18.79
N ASP A 54 7.98 -20.03 -19.24
CA ASP A 54 9.17 -19.87 -18.40
C ASP A 54 9.33 -18.43 -17.91
N ALA A 55 9.12 -17.45 -18.81
CA ALA A 55 9.16 -16.03 -18.47
C ALA A 55 8.12 -15.64 -17.40
N ILE A 56 6.91 -16.21 -17.48
CA ILE A 56 5.86 -16.02 -16.47
C ILE A 56 6.32 -16.60 -15.13
N GLN A 57 6.86 -17.83 -15.12
CA GLN A 57 7.34 -18.46 -13.89
C GLN A 57 8.47 -17.66 -13.22
N VAL A 58 9.40 -17.11 -14.01
CA VAL A 58 10.46 -16.22 -13.50
C VAL A 58 9.86 -14.93 -12.93
N PHE A 59 8.87 -14.34 -13.62
CA PHE A 59 8.18 -13.14 -13.16
C PHE A 59 7.37 -13.35 -11.86
N GLU A 60 6.77 -14.53 -11.68
CA GLU A 60 6.02 -14.92 -10.48
C GLU A 60 6.93 -15.10 -9.24
N ASN A 61 8.23 -15.32 -9.43
CA ASN A 61 9.19 -15.30 -8.32
C ASN A 61 9.45 -13.88 -7.77
N GLY A 62 8.96 -12.85 -8.47
CA GLY A 62 9.01 -11.46 -8.05
C GLY A 62 10.24 -10.70 -8.54
N ASN A 63 10.36 -9.45 -8.08
CA ASN A 63 11.45 -8.57 -8.42
C ASN A 63 12.77 -9.01 -7.77
N ASP A 64 13.83 -9.10 -8.58
CA ASP A 64 15.20 -9.41 -8.14
C ASP A 64 16.23 -8.34 -8.58
N ASP A 65 15.76 -7.26 -9.19
CA ASP A 65 16.52 -6.12 -9.74
C ASP A 65 17.55 -6.46 -10.86
N VAL A 66 17.84 -7.74 -11.08
CA VAL A 66 18.80 -8.22 -12.10
C VAL A 66 18.06 -8.63 -13.37
N TRP A 67 17.15 -9.59 -13.25
CA TRP A 67 16.44 -10.21 -14.36
C TRP A 67 15.00 -9.73 -14.44
N THR A 68 14.33 -9.66 -13.29
CA THR A 68 12.93 -9.25 -13.18
C THR A 68 12.81 -7.88 -12.54
N ARG A 69 12.57 -6.86 -13.36
CA ARG A 69 12.52 -5.46 -12.89
C ARG A 69 11.56 -4.59 -13.67
N ILE A 70 11.07 -3.54 -12.99
CA ILE A 70 10.28 -2.49 -13.63
C ILE A 70 11.21 -1.62 -14.46
N ILE A 71 10.96 -1.57 -15.77
CA ILE A 71 11.69 -0.71 -16.71
C ILE A 71 10.92 0.56 -17.07
N LYS A 72 9.60 0.57 -16.85
CA LYS A 72 8.77 1.77 -16.95
C LYS A 72 7.74 1.76 -15.82
N PRO A 73 7.72 2.78 -14.94
CA PRO A 73 6.73 2.89 -13.88
C PRO A 73 5.33 3.12 -14.46
N ALA A 74 4.32 2.97 -13.61
CA ALA A 74 2.94 3.25 -14.00
C ALA A 74 2.80 4.76 -14.32
N PRO A 75 2.05 5.13 -15.38
CA PRO A 75 1.70 6.53 -15.58
C PRO A 75 0.80 7.02 -14.43
N PHE A 76 0.90 8.31 -14.11
CA PHE A 76 0.01 8.90 -13.11
C PHE A 76 -1.44 8.83 -13.58
N ASN A 77 -2.31 8.28 -12.73
CA ASN A 77 -3.74 8.16 -13.01
C ASN A 77 -4.54 9.06 -12.06
N PHE A 78 -5.09 10.15 -12.60
CA PHE A 78 -5.91 11.14 -11.88
C PHE A 78 -7.24 10.57 -11.37
N ASN A 79 -7.70 9.46 -11.95
CA ASN A 79 -8.99 8.85 -11.61
C ASN A 79 -8.83 7.54 -10.82
N LEU A 80 -7.61 7.21 -10.38
CA LEU A 80 -7.34 5.97 -9.64
C LEU A 80 -8.07 6.00 -8.31
N THR A 81 -9.06 5.12 -8.13
CA THR A 81 -9.79 4.99 -6.86
C THR A 81 -9.18 3.93 -5.95
N ALA A 82 -9.57 3.93 -4.66
CA ALA A 82 -9.18 2.87 -3.73
C ALA A 82 -9.78 1.51 -4.14
N ASN A 83 -11.00 1.50 -4.68
CA ASN A 83 -11.66 0.29 -5.18
C ASN A 83 -10.97 -0.25 -6.43
N ASP A 84 -10.51 0.63 -7.34
CA ASP A 84 -9.71 0.21 -8.49
C ASP A 84 -8.44 -0.52 -8.03
N LEU A 85 -7.74 0.02 -7.02
CA LEU A 85 -6.56 -0.64 -6.45
C LEU A 85 -6.91 -1.98 -5.81
N ILE A 86 -7.96 -2.06 -5.00
CA ILE A 86 -8.40 -3.32 -4.38
C ILE A 86 -8.65 -4.39 -5.45
N ASN A 87 -9.29 -4.02 -6.55
CA ASN A 87 -9.57 -4.92 -7.67
C ASN A 87 -8.30 -5.30 -8.44
N MET A 88 -7.42 -4.34 -8.74
CA MET A 88 -6.17 -4.60 -9.47
C MET A 88 -5.18 -5.44 -8.66
N LEU A 89 -5.22 -5.36 -7.34
CA LEU A 89 -4.37 -6.14 -6.43
C LEU A 89 -4.98 -7.50 -6.04
N ASP A 90 -6.15 -7.83 -6.59
CA ASP A 90 -6.91 -9.07 -6.28
C ASP A 90 -7.11 -9.31 -4.77
N ILE A 91 -7.44 -8.24 -4.04
CA ILE A 91 -7.63 -8.33 -2.58
C ILE A 91 -9.05 -8.82 -2.31
N GLY A 92 -9.18 -10.00 -1.70
CA GLY A 92 -10.47 -10.63 -1.43
C GLY A 92 -11.29 -9.91 -0.35
N PRO A 93 -12.61 -10.17 -0.25
CA PRO A 93 -13.47 -9.57 0.79
C PRO A 93 -13.03 -9.93 2.21
N ASP A 94 -12.44 -11.12 2.39
CA ASP A 94 -11.94 -11.61 3.68
C ASP A 94 -10.69 -10.85 4.17
N ASP A 95 -9.96 -10.19 3.26
CA ASP A 95 -8.81 -9.33 3.56
C ASP A 95 -9.25 -7.91 3.98
N TRP A 96 -10.33 -7.81 4.76
CA TRP A 96 -10.96 -6.56 5.15
C TRP A 96 -9.98 -5.57 5.80
N ARG A 97 -8.99 -6.06 6.56
CA ARG A 97 -7.94 -5.23 7.17
C ARG A 97 -7.12 -4.48 6.12
N ILE A 98 -6.71 -5.16 5.06
CA ILE A 98 -5.93 -4.56 3.97
C ILE A 98 -6.81 -3.62 3.14
N ARG A 99 -8.06 -4.01 2.87
CA ARG A 99 -9.03 -3.15 2.17
C ARG A 99 -9.24 -1.82 2.91
N ASN A 100 -9.48 -1.87 4.21
CA ASN A 100 -9.65 -0.67 5.03
C ASN A 100 -8.36 0.16 5.09
N ALA A 101 -7.21 -0.50 5.24
CA ALA A 101 -5.91 0.17 5.23
C ALA A 101 -5.66 0.92 3.90
N ILE A 102 -6.01 0.33 2.75
CA ILE A 102 -5.92 1.01 1.45
C ILE A 102 -6.81 2.26 1.42
N GLN A 103 -8.06 2.14 1.86
CA GLN A 103 -9.00 3.26 1.82
C GLN A 103 -8.58 4.42 2.73
N ILE A 104 -8.09 4.11 3.94
CA ILE A 104 -7.73 5.11 4.95
C ILE A 104 -6.34 5.70 4.72
N ILE A 105 -5.33 4.86 4.46
CA ILE A 105 -3.94 5.33 4.30
C ILE A 105 -3.76 5.98 2.93
N LEU A 106 -4.34 5.39 1.88
CA LEU A 106 -4.26 5.88 0.50
C LEU A 106 -5.51 6.71 0.14
N ASN A 107 -5.90 7.61 1.03
CA ASN A 107 -7.10 8.43 0.95
C ASN A 107 -7.05 9.56 -0.11
N THR A 108 -5.90 9.81 -0.75
CA THR A 108 -5.78 10.77 -1.86
C THR A 108 -5.28 10.10 -3.15
N VAL A 109 -5.49 10.75 -4.29
CA VAL A 109 -5.02 10.23 -5.58
C VAL A 109 -3.49 10.17 -5.64
N GLU A 110 -2.80 11.13 -5.03
CA GLU A 110 -1.35 11.18 -4.94
C GLU A 110 -0.80 10.00 -4.15
N ARG A 111 -1.38 9.71 -2.97
CA ARG A 111 -0.96 8.57 -2.13
C ARG A 111 -1.18 7.22 -2.83
N ARG A 112 -2.28 7.08 -3.58
CA ARG A 112 -2.56 5.88 -4.39
C ARG A 112 -1.54 5.69 -5.51
N ASN A 113 -1.22 6.75 -6.25
CA ASN A 113 -0.19 6.69 -7.29
C ASN A 113 1.21 6.46 -6.71
N GLU A 114 1.53 7.04 -5.55
CA GLU A 114 2.78 6.79 -4.83
C GLU A 114 2.88 5.31 -4.43
N PHE A 115 1.79 4.71 -3.93
CA PHE A 115 1.75 3.28 -3.61
C PHE A 115 2.04 2.42 -4.84
N VAL A 116 1.39 2.69 -5.98
CA VAL A 116 1.61 1.96 -7.24
C VAL A 116 3.06 2.04 -7.70
N ASN A 117 3.71 3.19 -7.51
CA ASN A 117 5.10 3.38 -7.88
C ASN A 117 6.09 2.71 -6.92
N LYS A 118 5.74 2.56 -5.64
CA LYS A 118 6.59 1.95 -4.62
C LYS A 118 6.42 0.45 -4.50
N ILE A 119 5.22 -0.09 -4.73
CA ILE A 119 4.98 -1.53 -4.66
C ILE A 119 5.78 -2.21 -5.76
N LYS A 120 6.52 -3.26 -5.42
CA LYS A 120 7.25 -4.07 -6.39
C LYS A 120 6.45 -5.33 -6.68
N ASN A 121 6.36 -6.21 -5.70
CA ASN A 121 5.59 -7.45 -5.79
C ASN A 121 4.17 -7.25 -5.29
N ILE A 122 3.21 -7.95 -5.89
CA ILE A 122 1.84 -8.02 -5.41
C ILE A 122 1.70 -9.37 -4.67
N ASN A 123 1.71 -9.29 -3.35
CA ASN A 123 1.31 -10.34 -2.42
C ASN A 123 0.86 -9.67 -1.11
N LEU A 124 0.02 -10.33 -0.30
CA LEU A 124 -0.58 -9.70 0.88
C LEU A 124 0.46 -9.19 1.89
N HIS A 125 1.60 -9.88 2.01
CA HIS A 125 2.66 -9.48 2.93
C HIS A 125 3.34 -8.17 2.49
N ASP A 126 3.77 -8.08 1.22
CA ASP A 126 4.43 -6.89 0.69
C ASP A 126 3.48 -5.69 0.60
N ILE A 127 2.19 -5.92 0.29
CA ILE A 127 1.15 -4.90 0.34
C ILE A 127 1.01 -4.35 1.76
N ALA A 128 0.81 -5.21 2.76
CA ALA A 128 0.65 -4.78 4.14
C ALA A 128 1.89 -4.03 4.65
N ASN A 129 3.09 -4.57 4.39
CA ASN A 129 4.35 -3.92 4.76
C ASN A 129 4.50 -2.52 4.16
N LEU A 130 4.16 -2.36 2.88
CA LEU A 130 4.24 -1.05 2.23
C LEU A 130 3.22 -0.07 2.81
N LEU A 131 1.98 -0.51 3.06
CA LEU A 131 0.95 0.31 3.69
C LEU A 131 1.40 0.82 5.07
N TYR A 132 1.98 -0.03 5.92
CA TYR A 132 2.50 0.39 7.23
C TYR A 132 3.64 1.41 7.14
N LYS A 133 4.57 1.21 6.19
CA LYS A 133 5.66 2.15 5.93
C LYS A 133 5.12 3.50 5.47
N MET A 134 4.17 3.49 4.53
CA MET A 134 3.54 4.71 4.01
C MET A 134 2.71 5.42 5.08
N LYS A 135 1.95 4.69 5.91
CA LYS A 135 1.24 5.27 7.06
C LYS A 135 2.19 6.04 7.97
N SER A 136 3.28 5.41 8.40
CA SER A 136 4.27 6.05 9.28
C SER A 136 4.91 7.27 8.62
N GLN A 137 5.23 7.19 7.32
CA GLN A 137 5.74 8.34 6.56
C GLN A 137 4.74 9.50 6.54
N TYR A 138 3.46 9.21 6.29
CA TYR A 138 2.42 10.23 6.22
C TYR A 138 2.13 10.86 7.57
N LEU A 139 2.08 10.08 8.65
CA LEU A 139 1.91 10.62 9.99
C LEU A 139 3.05 11.56 10.40
N ARG A 140 4.28 11.32 9.92
CA ARG A 140 5.45 12.13 10.27
C ARG A 140 5.66 13.36 9.40
N TYR A 141 5.38 13.26 8.10
CA TYR A 141 5.82 14.26 7.12
C TYR A 141 4.69 14.87 6.27
N ALA A 142 3.51 14.24 6.26
CA ALA A 142 2.37 14.67 5.45
C ALA A 142 1.05 14.49 6.23
N GLN A 143 1.09 14.82 7.52
CA GLN A 143 -0.07 14.74 8.39
C GLN A 143 -1.10 15.78 7.96
N LEU A 144 -2.37 15.47 8.16
CA LEU A 144 -3.46 16.43 7.97
C LEU A 144 -3.20 17.68 8.83
N PRO A 145 -3.24 18.90 8.27
CA PRO A 145 -3.04 20.13 9.05
C PRO A 145 -4.05 20.24 10.19
N ASN A 146 -3.60 20.70 11.35
CA ASN A 146 -4.44 20.79 12.56
C ASN A 146 -5.73 21.60 12.32
N GLU A 147 -5.66 22.69 11.56
CA GLU A 147 -6.85 23.50 11.25
C GLU A 147 -7.90 22.73 10.43
N GLU A 148 -7.46 21.89 9.50
CA GLU A 148 -8.34 21.05 8.70
C GLU A 148 -8.91 19.92 9.54
N PHE A 149 -8.07 19.29 10.37
CA PHE A 149 -8.51 18.30 11.34
C PHE A 149 -9.59 18.83 12.28
N ILE A 150 -9.42 20.02 12.86
CA ILE A 150 -10.41 20.63 13.76
C ILE A 150 -11.74 20.84 13.04
N LYS A 151 -11.71 21.36 11.80
CA LYS A 151 -12.93 21.55 10.98
C LYS A 151 -13.64 20.23 10.73
N MET A 152 -12.90 19.18 10.37
CA MET A 152 -13.46 17.84 10.21
C MET A 152 -14.02 17.31 11.53
N TYR A 153 -13.32 17.50 12.65
CA TYR A 153 -13.72 16.97 13.94
C TYR A 153 -15.03 17.56 14.44
N VAL A 154 -15.24 18.87 14.23
CA VAL A 154 -16.50 19.54 14.56
C VAL A 154 -17.68 19.02 13.72
N ALA A 155 -17.44 18.67 12.46
CA ALA A 155 -18.48 18.17 11.55
C ALA A 155 -18.77 16.67 11.75
N ASN A 156 -17.73 15.85 11.84
CA ASN A 156 -17.78 14.40 11.99
C ASN A 156 -16.52 13.89 12.71
N PRO A 157 -16.55 13.71 14.03
CA PRO A 157 -15.35 13.37 14.80
C PRO A 157 -14.82 11.96 14.51
N VAL A 158 -15.70 11.01 14.15
CA VAL A 158 -15.30 9.64 13.79
C VAL A 158 -14.45 9.64 12.52
N GLU A 159 -14.91 10.35 11.50
CA GLU A 159 -14.17 10.50 10.24
C GLU A 159 -12.89 11.30 10.42
N ALA A 160 -12.94 12.39 11.20
CA ALA A 160 -11.77 13.21 11.51
C ALA A 160 -10.67 12.39 12.18
N LEU A 161 -11.01 11.62 13.21
CA LEU A 161 -10.05 10.74 13.90
C LEU A 161 -9.52 9.66 12.95
N SER A 162 -10.39 9.07 12.12
CA SER A 162 -9.96 8.07 11.13
C SER A 162 -8.89 8.61 10.17
N VAL A 163 -9.12 9.82 9.63
CA VAL A 163 -8.17 10.46 8.71
C VAL A 163 -6.92 10.96 9.43
N TYR A 164 -7.06 11.50 10.64
CA TYR A 164 -5.94 12.08 11.38
C TYR A 164 -4.97 11.02 11.92
N PHE A 165 -5.49 9.88 12.38
CA PHE A 165 -4.69 8.74 12.85
C PHE A 165 -4.31 7.77 11.72
N LEU A 166 -4.93 7.90 10.54
CA LEU A 166 -4.83 6.93 9.45
C LEU A 166 -5.18 5.51 9.93
N GLU A 167 -6.29 5.41 10.66
CA GLU A 167 -6.82 4.19 11.26
C GLU A 167 -8.32 4.10 11.01
N THR A 168 -8.88 2.89 11.04
CA THR A 168 -10.34 2.72 11.05
C THR A 168 -10.83 3.02 12.46
N VAL A 169 -11.63 4.07 12.60
CA VAL A 169 -12.28 4.41 13.87
C VAL A 169 -13.76 4.13 13.71
N ASP A 170 -14.30 3.30 14.58
CA ASP A 170 -15.74 3.09 14.68
C ASP A 170 -16.36 3.95 15.78
N VAL A 171 -17.69 3.92 15.85
CA VAL A 171 -18.45 4.70 16.83
C VAL A 171 -18.12 4.29 18.26
N HIS A 172 -17.79 3.02 18.50
CA HIS A 172 -17.48 2.54 19.84
C HIS A 172 -16.14 3.09 20.33
N THR A 173 -15.08 2.99 19.52
CA THR A 173 -13.77 3.59 19.84
C THR A 173 -13.85 5.11 20.00
N PHE A 174 -14.71 5.78 19.24
CA PHE A 174 -14.97 7.20 19.44
C PHE A 174 -15.59 7.49 20.81
N TRP A 175 -16.54 6.69 21.28
CA TRP A 175 -17.12 6.89 22.61
C TRP A 175 -16.11 6.63 23.72
N GLU A 176 -15.27 5.61 23.60
CA GLU A 176 -14.15 5.38 24.54
C GLU A 176 -13.24 6.62 24.61
N TRP A 177 -12.87 7.17 23.45
CA TRP A 177 -12.12 8.43 23.38
C TRP A 177 -12.83 9.58 24.09
N ARG A 178 -14.15 9.73 23.91
CA ARG A 178 -14.91 10.82 24.54
C ARG A 178 -15.05 10.63 26.04
N ASP A 179 -15.26 9.41 26.50
CA ASP A 179 -15.41 9.06 27.91
C ASP A 179 -14.08 9.23 28.67
N ALA A 180 -12.94 9.09 27.98
CA ALA A 180 -11.60 9.42 28.45
C ALA A 180 -11.28 10.94 28.42
N ASP A 181 -12.31 11.81 28.37
CA ASP A 181 -12.16 13.27 28.18
C ASP A 181 -11.35 13.64 26.92
N GLY A 182 -11.45 12.84 25.86
CA GLY A 182 -10.78 13.06 24.59
C GLY A 182 -11.34 14.24 23.79
N THR A 183 -10.44 15.11 23.33
CA THR A 183 -10.76 16.29 22.52
C THR A 183 -9.81 16.40 21.32
N TYR A 184 -10.17 17.21 20.32
CA TYR A 184 -9.25 17.42 19.20
C TYR A 184 -7.92 18.04 19.65
N GLU A 185 -7.91 18.86 20.71
CA GLU A 185 -6.67 19.42 21.28
C GLU A 185 -5.75 18.33 21.81
N LYS A 186 -6.27 17.39 22.62
CA LYS A 186 -5.50 16.25 23.11
C LYS A 186 -4.96 15.40 21.97
N ALA A 187 -5.78 15.11 20.96
CA ALA A 187 -5.32 14.36 19.78
C ALA A 187 -4.16 15.06 19.05
N ILE A 188 -4.23 16.39 18.89
CA ILE A 188 -3.16 17.19 18.28
C ILE A 188 -1.90 17.16 19.16
N GLU A 189 -2.05 17.32 20.47
CA GLU A 189 -0.95 17.30 21.43
C GLU A 189 -0.22 15.96 21.40
N TYR A 190 -0.95 14.85 21.56
CA TYR A 190 -0.40 13.51 21.56
C TYR A 190 0.30 13.17 20.24
N LYS A 191 -0.27 13.58 19.11
CA LYS A 191 0.36 13.39 17.79
C LYS A 191 1.61 14.25 17.59
N ARG A 192 1.67 15.44 18.20
CA ARG A 192 2.88 16.28 18.15
C ARG A 192 4.04 15.62 18.90
N GLU A 193 3.76 14.97 20.02
CA GLU A 193 4.76 14.26 20.82
C GLU A 193 5.16 12.91 20.18
N GLN A 194 4.17 12.15 19.72
CA GLN A 194 4.37 10.84 19.11
C GLN A 194 3.49 10.72 17.85
N PRO A 195 4.04 11.06 16.66
CA PRO A 195 3.28 11.03 15.41
C PRO A 195 2.67 9.66 15.07
N ASP A 196 3.35 8.58 15.45
CA ASP A 196 2.90 7.20 15.18
C ASP A 196 1.95 6.65 16.24
N MET A 197 1.56 7.45 17.24
CA MET A 197 0.60 7.02 18.27
C MET A 197 -0.72 6.60 17.62
N THR A 198 -1.23 5.44 18.03
CA THR A 198 -2.54 4.92 17.59
C THR A 198 -3.67 5.58 18.36
N LEU A 199 -4.91 5.51 17.86
CA LEU A 199 -6.03 6.07 18.62
C LEU A 199 -6.23 5.34 19.95
N ILE A 200 -6.04 4.02 20.00
CA ILE A 200 -6.15 3.24 21.24
C ILE A 200 -5.14 3.73 22.28
N GLN A 201 -3.88 3.97 21.88
CA GLN A 201 -2.86 4.52 22.78
C GLN A 201 -3.21 5.93 23.26
N ALA A 202 -3.84 6.73 22.40
CA ALA A 202 -4.33 8.05 22.79
C ALA A 202 -5.46 7.94 23.82
N VAL A 203 -6.39 6.99 23.67
CA VAL A 203 -7.45 6.71 24.65
C VAL A 203 -6.84 6.30 26.00
N GLU A 204 -5.98 5.28 26.01
CA GLU A 204 -5.30 4.79 27.22
C GLU A 204 -4.59 5.93 27.97
N ARG A 205 -3.88 6.79 27.23
CA ARG A 205 -3.22 7.97 27.81
C ARG A 205 -4.21 8.98 28.40
N ALA A 206 -5.31 9.24 27.69
CA ALA A 206 -6.31 10.20 28.16
C ALA A 206 -7.04 9.70 29.42
N GLU A 207 -7.26 8.39 29.54
CA GLU A 207 -7.79 7.74 30.73
C GLU A 207 -6.82 7.85 31.92
N ASP A 208 -5.53 7.58 31.69
CA ASP A 208 -4.48 7.73 32.71
C ASP A 208 -4.39 9.18 33.23
N GLU A 209 -4.48 10.17 32.33
CA GLU A 209 -4.49 11.59 32.68
C GLU A 209 -5.76 12.00 33.45
N ALA A 210 -6.91 11.41 33.15
CA ALA A 210 -8.17 11.67 33.86
C ALA A 210 -8.23 10.99 35.25
N CYS A 211 -7.63 9.81 35.40
CA CYS A 211 -7.59 9.08 36.68
C CYS A 211 -6.46 9.54 37.62
N GLY A 212 -5.43 10.21 37.08
CA GLY A 212 -4.25 10.67 37.81
C GLY A 212 -4.28 12.14 38.26
N GLY A 213 -5.42 12.84 38.09
CA GLY A 213 -5.63 14.25 38.43
C GLY A 213 -6.32 14.50 39.77
#